data_AF-A0A5M4ETQ2-F1
#
_entry.id   AF-A0A5M4ETQ2-F1
#
_cell.length_a   1.000
_cell.length_b   1.000
_cell.length_c   1.000
_cell.angle_alpha   90.00
_cell.angle_beta   90.00
_cell.angle_gamma   90.00
#
_symmetry.space_group_name_H-M   'P 1'
#
loop_
_entity.id
_entity.type
_entity.pdbx_description
1 polymer ?
#
loop_
_entity_poly.entity_id
_entity_poly.type
_entity_poly.pdbx_seq_one_letter_code
_entity_poly.pdbx_strand_id
1 'polypeptide(L)'
;MTKLAANISMMFTEVDFLDRFEVAAKAGFKGVEYLFPYDYPADQIKEKLDQNGLTQVLFDFPAGDWDAGERGIGALPDRTGEFQDGVGMAVEYARVLECERLTVLAGKANANKT
;
A
#
# COMPACT_ATOMS: atom_id res chain seq x y z
N MET A 1 -10.37 -22.08 8.99
CA MET A 1 -9.28 -21.40 9.73
C MET A 1 -9.13 -20.00 9.12
N THR A 2 -8.93 -18.97 9.95
CA THR A 2 -8.84 -17.57 9.48
C THR A 2 -7.56 -17.35 8.68
N LYS A 3 -7.66 -16.69 7.52
CA LYS A 3 -6.48 -16.27 6.74
C LYS A 3 -6.02 -14.91 7.24
N LEU A 4 -4.84 -14.85 7.84
CA LEU A 4 -4.22 -13.62 8.34
C LEU A 4 -3.19 -13.10 7.33
N ALA A 5 -3.12 -11.77 7.21
CA ALA A 5 -2.07 -11.08 6.48
C ALA A 5 -1.20 -10.29 7.46
N ALA A 6 0.12 -10.29 7.25
CA ALA A 6 0.99 -9.42 8.02
C ALA A 6 0.96 -8.01 7.45
N ASN A 7 0.63 -7.01 8.27
CA ASN A 7 0.78 -5.62 7.88
C ASN A 7 2.24 -5.20 8.07
N ILE A 8 3.04 -5.26 7.02
CA ILE A 8 4.50 -5.05 7.08
C ILE A 8 4.90 -3.57 7.09
N SER A 9 3.94 -2.64 7.03
CA SER A 9 4.18 -1.25 7.42
C SER A 9 4.29 -1.10 8.95
N MET A 10 3.63 -1.98 9.72
CA MET A 10 3.57 -1.92 11.18
C MET A 10 4.36 -3.04 11.86
N MET A 11 4.50 -4.19 11.20
CA MET A 11 5.23 -5.36 11.68
C MET A 11 6.60 -5.47 11.02
N PHE A 12 7.54 -6.11 11.70
CA PHE A 12 8.89 -6.41 11.19
C PHE A 12 9.70 -5.16 10.84
N THR A 13 9.46 -4.05 11.54
CA THR A 13 10.13 -2.76 11.30
C THR A 13 11.58 -2.73 11.78
N GLU A 14 12.06 -3.83 12.38
CA GLU A 14 13.45 -4.03 12.76
C GLU A 14 14.36 -4.25 11.54
N VAL A 15 13.80 -4.48 10.34
CA VAL A 15 14.51 -4.61 9.07
C VAL A 15 13.93 -3.68 8.00
N ASP A 16 14.69 -3.47 6.92
CA ASP A 16 14.29 -2.68 5.76
C ASP A 16 13.07 -3.28 5.06
N PHE A 17 12.25 -2.45 4.42
CA PHE A 17 10.93 -2.82 3.88
C PHE A 17 10.95 -4.10 3.02
N LEU A 18 11.90 -4.21 2.09
CA LEU A 18 11.99 -5.34 1.17
C LEU A 18 12.39 -6.66 1.85
N ASP A 19 13.05 -6.59 3.02
CA ASP A 19 13.43 -7.77 3.79
C ASP A 19 12.28 -8.28 4.67
N ARG A 20 11.27 -7.43 4.94
CA ARG A 20 10.10 -7.80 5.74
C ARG A 20 9.26 -8.89 5.11
N PHE A 21 9.27 -9.03 3.79
CA PHE A 21 8.58 -10.11 3.07
C PHE A 21 9.11 -11.47 3.50
N GLU A 22 10.44 -11.64 3.59
CA GLU A 22 11.03 -12.90 4.03
C GLU A 22 10.73 -13.17 5.51
N VAL A 23 10.80 -12.14 6.36
CA VAL A 23 10.46 -12.27 7.79
C VAL A 23 9.00 -12.69 7.98
N ALA A 24 8.06 -12.08 7.24
CA ALA A 24 6.64 -12.43 7.27
C ALA A 24 6.39 -13.89 6.85
N ALA A 25 7.03 -14.33 5.77
CA ALA A 25 6.90 -15.72 5.30
C ALA A 25 7.49 -16.72 6.31
N LYS A 26 8.65 -16.42 6.90
CA LYS A 26 9.27 -17.24 7.98
C LYS A 26 8.39 -17.30 9.23
N ALA A 27 7.66 -16.23 9.54
CA ALA A 27 6.68 -16.20 10.63
C ALA A 27 5.38 -16.98 10.31
N GLY A 28 5.26 -17.55 9.10
CA GLY A 28 4.16 -18.42 8.70
C GLY A 28 3.01 -17.71 8.00
N PHE A 29 3.12 -16.40 7.74
CA PHE A 29 2.11 -15.69 6.95
C PHE A 29 2.11 -16.16 5.50
N LYS A 30 0.94 -16.09 4.87
CA LYS A 30 0.72 -16.37 3.44
C LYS A 30 0.27 -15.16 2.65
N GLY A 31 -0.06 -14.07 3.34
CA GLY A 31 -0.38 -12.79 2.74
C GLY A 31 0.30 -11.66 3.49
N VAL A 32 0.57 -10.59 2.76
CA VAL A 32 1.09 -9.33 3.29
C VAL A 32 0.25 -8.16 2.82
N GLU A 33 0.19 -7.13 3.64
CA GLU A 33 -0.34 -5.82 3.29
C GLU A 33 0.59 -4.73 3.81
N TYR A 34 0.50 -3.53 3.24
CA TYR A 34 1.25 -2.34 3.63
C TYR A 34 0.55 -1.11 3.08
N LEU A 35 0.88 0.08 3.58
CA LEU A 35 0.24 1.31 3.11
C LEU A 35 0.69 1.66 1.70
N PHE A 36 1.95 2.04 1.49
CA PHE A 36 2.39 2.64 0.23
C PHE A 36 3.61 1.90 -0.36
N PRO A 37 3.51 1.33 -1.58
CA PRO A 37 4.65 0.68 -2.24
C PRO A 37 5.52 1.62 -3.08
N TYR A 38 5.10 2.88 -3.27
CA TYR A 38 5.53 3.72 -4.41
C TYR A 38 7.00 4.15 -4.40
N ASP A 39 7.72 3.98 -3.29
CA ASP A 39 9.17 4.19 -3.21
C ASP A 39 9.98 3.06 -3.88
N TYR A 40 9.31 1.96 -4.23
CA TYR A 40 9.91 0.79 -4.85
C TYR A 40 9.22 0.47 -6.18
N PRO A 41 9.96 0.04 -7.23
CA PRO A 41 9.36 -0.48 -8.44
C PRO A 41 8.46 -1.69 -8.16
N ALA A 42 7.30 -1.76 -8.81
CA ALA A 42 6.35 -2.85 -8.60
C ALA A 42 6.97 -4.24 -8.85
N ASP A 43 7.83 -4.38 -9.86
CA ASP A 43 8.51 -5.64 -10.18
C ASP A 43 9.44 -6.11 -9.05
N GLN A 44 10.08 -5.19 -8.34
CA GLN A 44 10.94 -5.52 -7.20
C GLN A 44 10.12 -6.09 -6.04
N ILE A 45 8.93 -5.52 -5.80
CA ILE A 45 8.00 -6.04 -4.80
C ILE A 45 7.45 -7.41 -5.24
N LYS A 46 7.09 -7.56 -6.53
CA LYS A 46 6.62 -8.83 -7.09
C LYS A 46 7.65 -9.94 -6.92
N GLU A 47 8.92 -9.64 -7.17
CA GLU A 47 10.02 -10.57 -6.93
C GLU A 47 10.06 -11.03 -5.46
N LYS A 48 9.91 -10.12 -4.49
CA LYS A 48 9.85 -10.46 -3.07
C LYS A 48 8.62 -11.30 -2.70
N LEU A 49 7.46 -11.02 -3.30
CA LEU A 49 6.26 -11.84 -3.10
C LEU A 49 6.48 -13.27 -3.62
N ASP A 50 7.01 -13.40 -4.83
CA ASP A 50 7.22 -14.69 -5.50
C ASP A 50 8.28 -15.54 -4.80
N GLN A 51 9.43 -14.94 -4.44
CA GLN A 51 10.50 -15.61 -3.70
C GLN A 51 10.04 -16.19 -2.36
N ASN A 52 9.05 -15.56 -1.72
CA ASN A 52 8.57 -15.91 -0.39
C ASN A 52 7.21 -16.63 -0.40
N GLY A 53 6.62 -16.86 -1.58
CA GLY A 53 5.30 -17.49 -1.71
C GLY A 53 4.19 -16.71 -0.98
N LEU A 54 4.24 -15.38 -1.05
CA LEU A 54 3.30 -14.47 -0.40
C LEU A 54 2.30 -13.89 -1.40
N THR A 55 1.05 -13.72 -0.96
CA THR A 55 0.02 -12.97 -1.71
C THR A 55 -0.03 -11.52 -1.27
N GLN A 56 -0.08 -10.58 -2.21
CA GLN A 56 -0.41 -9.19 -1.90
C GLN A 56 -1.90 -9.06 -1.55
N VAL A 57 -2.20 -8.75 -0.29
CA VAL A 57 -3.58 -8.74 0.22
C VAL A 57 -4.26 -7.39 0.03
N LEU A 58 -3.53 -6.31 0.30
CA LEU A 58 -4.03 -4.92 0.28
C LEU A 58 -2.84 -3.96 0.18
N PHE A 59 -3.03 -2.83 -0.51
CA PHE A 59 -2.24 -1.62 -0.31
C PHE A 59 -3.08 -0.37 -0.61
N ASP A 60 -2.55 0.82 -0.33
CA ASP A 60 -3.28 2.07 -0.44
C ASP A 60 -2.90 2.86 -1.69
N PHE A 61 -3.84 3.66 -2.21
CA PHE A 61 -3.58 4.65 -3.25
C PHE A 61 -2.55 5.70 -2.80
N PRO A 62 -1.95 6.48 -3.72
CA PRO A 62 -1.14 7.63 -3.35
C PRO A 62 -1.92 8.58 -2.43
N ALA A 63 -1.29 8.99 -1.32
CA ALA A 63 -1.97 9.66 -0.22
C ALA A 63 -1.63 11.16 -0.09
N GLY A 64 -1.05 11.75 -1.13
CA GLY A 64 -0.52 13.12 -1.12
C GLY A 64 0.83 13.20 -0.38
N ASP A 65 1.15 14.39 0.13
CA ASP A 65 2.36 14.65 0.91
C ASP A 65 2.18 14.18 2.36
N TRP A 66 2.51 12.91 2.57
CA TRP A 66 2.38 12.26 3.88
C TRP A 66 3.21 12.95 4.97
N ASP A 67 4.39 13.47 4.60
CA ASP A 67 5.33 14.14 5.51
C ASP A 67 4.87 15.55 5.87
N ALA A 68 4.20 16.27 4.95
CA ALA A 68 3.47 17.50 5.25
C ALA A 68 2.19 17.28 6.07
N GLY A 69 1.88 16.03 6.41
CA GLY A 69 0.76 15.67 7.27
C GLY A 69 -0.54 15.37 6.53
N GLU A 70 -0.51 15.20 5.21
CA GLU A 70 -1.65 14.74 4.43
C GLU A 70 -1.97 13.27 4.73
N ARG A 71 -3.24 12.89 4.63
CA ARG A 71 -3.72 11.54 5.00
C ARG A 71 -4.73 11.05 3.97
N GLY A 72 -4.36 11.18 2.70
CA GLY A 72 -5.24 10.93 1.57
C GLY A 72 -5.79 12.20 0.93
N ILE A 73 -6.26 12.04 -0.30
CA ILE A 73 -6.81 13.11 -1.14
C ILE A 73 -8.16 12.72 -1.78
N GLY A 74 -8.68 11.53 -1.47
CA GLY A 74 -9.82 10.94 -2.21
C GLY A 74 -11.14 11.71 -2.11
N ALA A 75 -11.30 12.56 -1.09
CA ALA A 75 -12.48 13.41 -0.89
C ALA A 75 -12.18 14.92 -1.08
N LEU A 76 -11.03 15.29 -1.67
CA LEU A 76 -10.62 16.68 -1.90
C LEU A 76 -11.00 17.13 -3.32
N PRO A 77 -12.06 17.96 -3.51
CA PRO A 77 -12.59 18.27 -4.84
C PRO A 77 -11.60 19.02 -5.74
N ASP A 78 -10.75 19.84 -5.13
CA ASP A 78 -9.70 20.63 -5.76
C ASP A 78 -8.49 19.80 -6.23
N ARG A 79 -8.43 18.52 -5.84
CA ARG A 79 -7.35 17.58 -6.23
C ARG A 79 -7.83 16.40 -7.05
N THR A 80 -8.98 16.54 -7.72
CA THR A 80 -9.55 15.48 -8.57
C THR A 80 -8.57 14.98 -9.64
N GLY A 81 -7.83 15.88 -10.29
CA GLY A 81 -6.86 15.50 -11.32
C GLY A 81 -5.72 14.64 -10.76
N GLU A 82 -5.13 15.07 -9.65
CA GLU A 82 -4.08 14.30 -8.97
C GLU A 82 -4.58 12.94 -8.48
N PHE A 83 -5.82 12.87 -7.98
CA PHE A 83 -6.43 11.60 -7.61
C PHE A 83 -6.59 10.66 -8.82
N GLN A 84 -6.99 11.19 -9.98
CA GLN A 84 -7.10 10.39 -11.21
C GLN A 84 -5.75 9.83 -11.67
N ASP A 85 -4.68 10.63 -11.60
CA ASP A 85 -3.32 10.16 -11.88
C ASP A 85 -2.90 9.06 -10.89
N GLY A 86 -3.19 9.27 -9.61
CA GLY A 86 -2.94 8.28 -8.56
C GLY A 86 -3.72 6.96 -8.75
N VAL A 87 -4.92 7.00 -9.32
CA VAL A 87 -5.67 5.80 -9.71
C VAL A 87 -4.93 5.01 -10.79
N GLY A 88 -4.37 5.69 -11.79
CA GLY A 88 -3.56 5.06 -12.84
C GLY A 88 -2.38 4.29 -12.24
N MET A 89 -1.60 4.97 -11.39
CA MET A 89 -0.44 4.37 -10.73
C MET A 89 -0.82 3.19 -9.83
N ALA A 90 -1.85 3.34 -9.00
CA ALA A 90 -2.30 2.27 -8.11
C ALA A 90 -2.77 1.02 -8.90
N VAL A 91 -3.46 1.21 -10.03
CA VAL A 91 -3.92 0.11 -10.90
C VAL A 91 -2.74 -0.59 -11.58
N GLU A 92 -1.71 0.14 -12.00
CA GLU A 92 -0.49 -0.47 -12.56
C GLU A 92 0.20 -1.37 -11.54
N TYR A 93 0.41 -0.89 -10.31
CA TYR A 93 0.95 -1.70 -9.22
C TYR A 93 0.06 -2.91 -8.92
N ALA A 94 -1.26 -2.72 -8.83
CA ALA A 94 -2.20 -3.80 -8.53
C ALA A 94 -2.13 -4.93 -9.57
N ARG A 95 -1.94 -4.60 -10.85
CA ARG A 95 -1.78 -5.58 -11.92
C ARG A 95 -0.48 -6.39 -11.77
N VAL A 96 0.64 -5.72 -11.54
CA VAL A 96 1.94 -6.38 -11.37
C VAL A 96 1.95 -7.26 -10.11
N LEU A 97 1.36 -6.78 -9.03
CA LEU A 97 1.33 -7.45 -7.73
C LEU A 97 0.20 -8.47 -7.59
N GLU A 98 -0.66 -8.61 -8.60
CA GLU A 98 -1.86 -9.45 -8.58
C GLU A 98 -2.76 -9.15 -7.37
N CYS A 99 -2.85 -7.86 -6.99
CA CYS A 99 -3.62 -7.43 -5.83
C CYS A 99 -5.03 -7.00 -6.23
N GLU A 100 -6.04 -7.66 -5.65
CA GLU A 100 -7.45 -7.41 -5.96
C GLU A 100 -8.10 -6.32 -5.09
N ARG A 101 -7.38 -5.80 -4.09
CA ARG A 101 -7.93 -4.87 -3.08
C ARG A 101 -7.01 -3.70 -2.85
N LEU A 102 -7.60 -2.51 -2.87
CA LEU A 102 -6.90 -1.25 -2.66
C LEU A 102 -7.69 -0.34 -1.73
N THR A 103 -7.01 0.46 -0.90
CA THR A 103 -7.64 1.47 -0.04
C THR A 103 -7.47 2.87 -0.60
N VAL A 104 -8.56 3.62 -0.73
CA VAL A 104 -8.51 5.06 -0.95
C VAL A 104 -8.63 5.77 0.39
N LEU A 105 -7.58 6.49 0.80
CA LEU A 105 -7.67 7.38 1.96
C LEU A 105 -8.42 8.66 1.58
N ALA A 106 -9.47 8.97 2.35
CA ALA A 106 -10.36 10.08 2.06
C ALA A 106 -9.67 11.46 2.16
N GLY A 107 -8.68 11.60 3.04
CA GLY A 107 -8.08 12.88 3.38
C GLY A 107 -8.72 13.57 4.57
N LYS A 108 -8.06 14.63 5.06
CA LYS A 108 -8.57 15.43 6.18
C LYS A 108 -9.69 16.34 5.69
N ALA A 109 -10.81 16.36 6.40
CA ALA A 109 -11.85 17.34 6.17
C ALA A 109 -11.32 18.75 6.48
N ASN A 110 -11.64 19.71 5.62
CA ASN A 110 -11.40 21.12 5.93
C ASN A 110 -12.27 21.50 7.13
N ALA A 111 -11.64 21.84 8.26
CA ALA A 111 -12.33 22.21 9.49
C ALA A 111 -13.28 23.43 9.34
N ASN A 112 -13.17 24.18 8.24
CA ASN A 112 -13.86 25.45 8.00
C ASN A 112 -14.87 25.42 6.84
N LYS A 113 -15.30 24.24 6.35
CA LYS A 113 -16.45 24.17 5.43
C LYS A 113 -17.76 24.18 6.25
N THR A 114 -18.24 25.38 6.59
CA THR A 114 -19.66 25.65 6.89
C THR A 114 -20.47 25.69 5.61
#